data_AF-A0A935KRY6-F1
#
_entry.id   AF-A0A935KRY6-F1
#
_cell.length_a   1.000
_cell.length_b   1.000
_cell.length_c   1.000
_cell.angle_alpha   90.00
_cell.angle_beta   90.00
_cell.angle_gamma   90.00
#
_symmetry.space_group_name_H-M   'P 1'
#
loop_
_entity.id
_entity.type
_entity.pdbx_description
1 polymer ?
#
loop_
_entity_poly.entity_id
_entity_poly.type
_entity_poly.pdbx_seq_one_letter_code
_entity_poly.pdbx_strand_id
1 'polypeptide(L)'
;MRKINEIKDSRIVYPVRYESLVMTEPCLTIKELSSQKRRWFRGGTGVNGLGYVTGFELYTASVLLILGYFFISFKLWIILSSLILLSMFLLMSRTALRLKTSQLFSLFPLFAAYLAVYGLLLPISFLFGRKIDWKGRKF
;
A
#
# COMPACT_ATOMS: atom_id res chain seq x y z
N MET A 1 4.31 -10.26 -10.26
CA MET A 1 4.01 -9.41 -11.42
C MET A 1 4.89 -9.68 -12.64
N ARG A 2 6.21 -9.91 -12.51
CA ARG A 2 7.08 -10.28 -13.67
C ARG A 2 6.51 -11.38 -14.57
N LYS A 3 6.13 -12.52 -13.99
CA LYS A 3 5.48 -13.62 -14.73
C LYS A 3 4.13 -13.28 -15.34
N ILE A 4 3.40 -12.33 -14.77
CA ILE A 4 2.13 -11.83 -15.32
C ILE A 4 2.42 -10.86 -16.48
N ASN A 5 3.43 -10.00 -16.35
CA ASN A 5 3.88 -9.09 -17.40
C ASN A 5 4.51 -9.83 -18.59
N GLU A 6 5.03 -11.04 -18.39
CA GLU A 6 5.49 -11.94 -19.45
C GLU A 6 4.32 -12.49 -20.30
N ILE A 7 3.09 -12.52 -19.75
CA ILE A 7 1.88 -12.93 -20.47
C ILE A 7 1.38 -11.73 -21.28
N LYS A 8 1.81 -11.63 -22.53
CA LYS A 8 1.59 -10.46 -23.41
C LYS A 8 0.12 -10.15 -23.71
N ASP A 9 -0.77 -11.15 -23.71
CA ASP A 9 -2.14 -11.00 -24.19
C ASP A 9 -3.14 -11.69 -23.27
N SER A 10 -3.29 -11.17 -22.04
CA SER A 10 -4.29 -11.68 -21.11
C SER A 10 -5.14 -10.55 -20.54
N ARG A 11 -6.46 -10.72 -20.63
CA ARG A 11 -7.40 -9.84 -19.94
C ARG A 11 -7.41 -10.21 -18.47
N ILE A 12 -6.73 -9.41 -17.65
CA ILE A 12 -6.77 -9.56 -16.19
C ILE A 12 -8.11 -9.00 -15.69
N VAL A 13 -8.94 -9.86 -15.12
CA VAL A 13 -10.20 -9.47 -14.48
C VAL A 13 -10.07 -9.70 -12.99
N TYR A 14 -10.42 -8.69 -12.18
CA TYR A 14 -10.46 -8.79 -10.73
C TYR A 14 -11.93 -8.71 -10.24
N PRO A 15 -12.68 -9.81 -10.25
CA PRO A 15 -14.07 -9.80 -9.83
C PRO A 15 -14.16 -9.57 -8.32
N VAL A 16 -14.78 -8.47 -7.91
CA VAL A 16 -15.04 -8.19 -6.49
C VAL A 16 -16.37 -8.83 -6.09
N ARG A 17 -16.31 -10.10 -5.65
CA ARG A 17 -17.45 -10.91 -5.21
C ARG A 17 -17.35 -11.23 -3.73
N TYR A 18 -18.45 -11.07 -2.99
CA TYR A 18 -18.47 -11.33 -1.54
C TYR A 18 -18.13 -12.79 -1.21
N GLU A 19 -18.58 -13.72 -2.05
CA GLU A 19 -18.36 -15.16 -1.90
C GLU A 19 -16.88 -15.56 -2.05
N SER A 20 -16.07 -14.67 -2.63
CA SER A 20 -14.61 -14.84 -2.77
C SER A 20 -13.80 -14.15 -1.68
N LEU A 21 -14.46 -13.58 -0.67
CA LEU A 21 -13.79 -12.92 0.45
C LEU A 21 -13.03 -13.96 1.28
N VAL A 22 -11.71 -13.77 1.40
CA VAL A 22 -10.83 -14.58 2.25
C VAL A 22 -10.40 -13.74 3.44
N MET A 23 -10.59 -14.29 4.65
CA MET A 23 -10.09 -13.72 5.88
C MET A 23 -8.75 -14.37 6.24
N THR A 24 -7.77 -13.55 6.60
CA THR A 24 -6.42 -14.00 6.98
C THR A 24 -6.11 -13.59 8.40
N GLU A 25 -5.33 -14.40 9.10
CA GLU A 25 -4.78 -14.04 10.41
C GLU A 25 -3.85 -12.81 10.30
N PRO A 26 -3.90 -11.86 11.26
CA PRO A 26 -2.99 -10.73 11.30
C PRO A 26 -1.57 -11.18 11.69
N CYS A 27 -0.57 -10.35 11.39
CA CYS A 27 0.75 -10.50 12.02
C CYS A 27 0.64 -10.20 13.51
N LEU A 28 1.17 -11.09 14.36
CA LEU A 28 1.08 -10.96 15.82
C LEU A 28 2.15 -10.03 16.38
N THR A 29 3.23 -9.80 15.63
CA THR A 29 4.35 -8.96 16.07
C THR A 29 4.82 -7.97 15.01
N ILE A 30 5.43 -6.87 15.45
CA ILE A 30 6.09 -5.89 14.56
C ILE A 30 7.21 -6.55 13.75
N LYS A 31 7.89 -7.55 14.32
CA LYS A 31 8.93 -8.33 13.64
C LYS A 31 8.35 -9.13 12.46
N GLU A 32 7.22 -9.80 12.66
CA GLU A 32 6.49 -10.50 11.60
C GLU A 32 6.00 -9.55 10.52
N LEU A 33 5.40 -8.42 10.91
CA LEU A 33 4.95 -7.39 9.99
C LEU A 33 6.12 -6.84 9.15
N SER A 34 7.24 -6.49 9.79
CA SER A 34 8.44 -6.01 9.12
C SER A 34 9.00 -7.03 8.13
N SER A 35 9.04 -8.31 8.53
CA SER A 35 9.41 -9.43 7.64
C SER A 35 8.46 -9.57 6.45
N GLN A 36 7.14 -9.44 6.67
CA GLN A 36 6.15 -9.47 5.59
C GLN A 36 6.29 -8.31 4.62
N LYS A 37 6.43 -7.09 5.11
CA LYS A 37 6.64 -5.90 4.27
C LYS A 37 7.92 -6.01 3.45
N ARG A 38 9.02 -6.48 4.07
CA ARG A 38 10.29 -6.74 3.36
C ARG A 38 10.11 -7.71 2.19
N ARG A 39 9.31 -8.77 2.37
CA ARG A 39 8.98 -9.75 1.31
C ARG A 39 8.23 -9.08 0.17
N TRP A 40 7.25 -8.22 0.46
CA TRP A 40 6.51 -7.48 -0.56
C TRP A 40 7.41 -6.52 -1.35
N PHE A 41 8.28 -5.78 -0.65
CA PHE A 41 9.23 -4.87 -1.30
C PHE A 41 10.19 -5.60 -2.24
N ARG A 42 10.79 -6.69 -1.77
CA ARG A 42 11.68 -7.51 -2.59
C ARG A 42 10.96 -8.15 -3.77
N GLY A 43 9.75 -8.67 -3.55
CA GLY A 43 8.89 -9.19 -4.63
C GLY A 43 8.48 -8.11 -5.65
N GLY A 44 8.46 -6.84 -5.23
CA GLY A 44 8.23 -5.68 -6.07
C GLY A 44 9.46 -5.18 -6.82
N THR A 45 10.68 -5.64 -6.50
CA THR A 45 11.86 -5.27 -7.30
C THR A 45 11.77 -5.86 -8.70
N GLY A 46 11.99 -5.02 -9.72
CA GLY A 46 11.89 -5.44 -11.13
C GLY A 46 10.47 -5.61 -11.65
N VAL A 47 9.49 -4.92 -11.05
CA VAL A 47 8.19 -4.63 -11.67
C VAL A 47 8.37 -3.72 -12.89
N ASN A 48 7.31 -3.57 -13.71
CA ASN A 48 7.33 -2.63 -14.83
C ASN A 48 7.34 -1.17 -14.34
N GLY A 49 7.55 -0.22 -15.26
CA GLY A 49 7.59 1.21 -14.94
C GLY A 49 6.37 1.70 -14.15
N LEU A 50 5.16 1.20 -14.48
CA LEU A 50 3.94 1.54 -13.75
C LEU A 50 4.02 1.22 -12.25
N GLY A 51 4.63 0.07 -11.89
CA GLY A 51 4.82 -0.29 -10.50
C GLY A 51 5.71 0.71 -9.75
N TYR A 52 6.76 1.22 -10.39
CA TYR A 52 7.60 2.27 -9.81
C TYR A 52 6.86 3.61 -9.69
N VAL A 53 6.02 3.98 -10.66
CA VAL A 53 5.16 5.17 -10.58
C VAL A 53 4.23 5.08 -9.37
N THR A 54 3.53 3.97 -9.18
CA THR A 54 2.64 3.80 -8.01
C THR A 54 3.39 3.85 -6.68
N GLY A 55 4.63 3.35 -6.62
CA GLY A 55 5.47 3.45 -5.43
C GLY A 55 5.92 4.89 -5.15
N PHE A 56 6.25 5.65 -6.20
CA PHE A 56 6.61 7.06 -6.11
C PHE A 56 5.41 7.93 -5.70
N GLU A 57 4.22 7.67 -6.25
CA GLU A 57 2.97 8.31 -5.84
C GLU A 57 2.69 8.08 -4.35
N LEU A 58 2.81 6.83 -3.88
CA LEU A 58 2.66 6.52 -2.46
C LEU A 58 3.68 7.30 -1.61
N TYR A 59 4.95 7.31 -2.00
CA TYR A 59 6.00 8.02 -1.26
C TYR A 59 5.75 9.53 -1.19
N THR A 60 5.43 10.15 -2.33
CA THR A 60 5.16 11.60 -2.40
C THR A 60 3.90 12.00 -1.65
N ALA A 61 2.83 11.21 -1.73
CA ALA A 61 1.63 11.40 -0.92
C ALA A 61 1.94 11.31 0.58
N SER A 62 2.74 10.31 1.00
CA SER A 62 3.20 10.18 2.38
C SER A 62 4.01 11.37 2.87
N VAL A 63 4.95 11.87 2.06
CA VAL A 63 5.74 13.07 2.37
C VAL A 63 4.82 14.29 2.52
N LEU A 64 3.87 14.48 1.61
CA LEU A 64 2.93 15.61 1.69
C LEU A 64 2.05 15.55 2.95
N LEU A 65 1.52 14.37 3.28
CA LEU A 65 0.66 14.17 4.46
C LEU A 65 1.41 14.43 5.77
N ILE A 66 2.66 13.97 5.89
CA ILE A 66 3.41 14.03 7.16
C ILE A 66 4.24 15.31 7.28
N LEU A 67 4.93 15.69 6.21
CA LEU A 67 5.93 16.76 6.23
C LEU A 67 5.49 18.00 5.46
N GLY A 68 4.44 17.92 4.64
CA GLY A 68 3.99 19.03 3.80
C GLY A 68 3.71 20.31 4.57
N TYR A 69 3.15 20.20 5.79
CA TYR A 69 2.88 21.35 6.67
C TYR A 69 4.11 22.24 6.91
N PHE A 70 5.32 21.69 6.89
CA PHE A 70 6.56 22.45 7.12
C PHE A 70 7.07 23.18 5.87
N PHE A 71 6.66 22.77 4.68
CA PHE A 71 7.26 23.22 3.41
C PHE A 71 6.32 24.07 2.55
N ILE A 72 5.00 23.97 2.75
CA ILE A 72 4.00 24.71 1.98
C ILE A 72 3.02 25.44 2.90
N SER A 73 2.30 26.41 2.36
CA SER A 73 1.29 27.14 3.13
C SER A 73 0.25 26.19 3.74
N PHE A 74 -0.20 26.50 4.95
CA PHE A 74 -1.19 25.70 5.67
C PHE A 74 -2.46 25.45 4.85
N LYS A 75 -2.95 26.48 4.15
CA LYS A 75 -4.13 26.38 3.27
C LYS A 75 -3.91 25.37 2.15
N LEU A 76 -2.78 25.44 1.47
CA LEU A 76 -2.44 24.52 0.39
C LEU A 76 -2.26 23.09 0.92
N TRP A 77 -1.62 22.93 2.07
CA TRP A 77 -1.43 21.63 2.70
C TRP A 77 -2.77 20.95 3.04
N ILE A 78 -3.73 21.69 3.61
CA ILE A 78 -5.07 21.17 3.90
C ILE A 78 -5.76 20.72 2.61
N ILE A 79 -5.74 21.55 1.56
CA ILE A 79 -6.40 21.24 0.29
C ILE A 79 -5.83 19.94 -0.30
N LEU A 80 -4.51 19.85 -0.42
CA LEU A 80 -3.86 18.68 -1.03
C LEU A 80 -4.03 17.43 -0.17
N SER A 81 -3.89 17.55 1.15
CA SER A 81 -4.10 16.41 2.07
C SER A 81 -5.53 15.90 2.02
N SER A 82 -6.51 16.81 1.93
CA SER A 82 -7.92 16.45 1.81
C SER A 82 -8.20 15.72 0.50
N LEU A 83 -7.62 16.17 -0.61
CA LEU A 83 -7.74 15.50 -1.91
C LEU A 83 -7.12 14.10 -1.89
N ILE A 84 -5.94 13.94 -1.28
CA ILE A 84 -5.30 12.62 -1.11
C ILE A 84 -6.20 11.70 -0.30
N LEU A 85 -6.65 12.13 0.89
CA LEU A 85 -7.49 11.31 1.76
C LEU A 85 -8.82 10.95 1.11
N LEU A 86 -9.45 11.90 0.41
CA LEU A 86 -10.69 11.66 -0.33
C LEU A 86 -10.46 10.63 -1.45
N SER A 87 -9.37 10.76 -2.23
CA SER A 87 -9.07 9.82 -3.30
C SER A 87 -8.85 8.39 -2.77
N MET A 88 -8.12 8.25 -1.66
CA MET A 88 -7.91 6.97 -0.98
C MET A 88 -9.23 6.36 -0.50
N PHE A 89 -10.08 7.18 0.12
CA PHE A 89 -11.39 6.75 0.60
C PHE A 89 -12.27 6.28 -0.56
N LEU A 90 -12.36 7.06 -1.64
CA LEU A 90 -13.17 6.73 -2.82
C LEU A 90 -12.69 5.43 -3.48
N LEU A 91 -11.38 5.24 -3.67
CA LEU A 91 -10.81 4.02 -4.25
C LEU A 91 -11.14 2.77 -3.41
N MET A 92 -11.12 2.89 -2.09
CA MET A 92 -11.45 1.78 -1.19
C MET A 92 -12.95 1.51 -1.08
N SER A 93 -13.78 2.58 -1.14
CA SER A 93 -15.20 2.53 -0.81
C SER A 93 -15.99 1.51 -1.63
N ARG A 94 -15.79 1.48 -2.95
CA ARG A 94 -16.50 0.57 -3.86
C ARG A 94 -16.21 -0.90 -3.51
N THR A 95 -14.95 -1.21 -3.23
CA THR A 95 -14.52 -2.57 -2.88
C THR A 95 -15.08 -2.99 -1.51
N ALA A 96 -14.99 -2.10 -0.52
CA ALA A 96 -15.50 -2.38 0.82
C ALA A 96 -17.02 -2.58 0.85
N LEU A 97 -17.79 -1.77 0.09
CA LEU A 97 -19.24 -1.93 -0.03
C LEU A 97 -19.60 -3.26 -0.73
N ARG A 98 -18.91 -3.61 -1.82
CA ARG A 98 -19.12 -4.88 -2.55
C ARG A 98 -18.80 -6.11 -1.69
N LEU A 99 -17.80 -6.00 -0.81
CA LEU A 99 -17.38 -7.09 0.08
C LEU A 99 -18.09 -7.05 1.45
N LYS A 100 -19.06 -6.16 1.66
CA LYS A 100 -19.79 -6.01 2.94
C LYS A 100 -18.84 -5.79 4.14
N THR A 101 -17.77 -5.03 3.93
CA THR A 101 -16.76 -4.67 4.95
C THR A 101 -16.79 -3.18 5.31
N SER A 102 -17.93 -2.52 5.13
CA SER A 102 -18.11 -1.08 5.40
C SER A 102 -17.87 -0.69 6.87
N GLN A 103 -18.00 -1.62 7.80
CA GLN A 103 -17.64 -1.41 9.21
C GLN A 103 -16.18 -0.97 9.39
N LEU A 104 -15.30 -1.33 8.44
CA LEU A 104 -13.88 -0.96 8.46
C LEU A 104 -13.65 0.52 8.14
N PHE A 105 -14.64 1.26 7.64
CA PHE A 105 -14.49 2.70 7.38
C PHE A 105 -14.22 3.50 8.66
N SER A 106 -14.68 3.00 9.82
CA SER A 106 -14.34 3.59 11.12
C SER A 106 -12.83 3.59 11.40
N LEU A 107 -12.09 2.63 10.85
CA LEU A 107 -10.64 2.49 10.98
C LEU A 107 -9.86 3.27 9.91
N PHE A 108 -10.54 3.95 8.98
CA PHE A 108 -9.88 4.66 7.88
C PHE A 108 -8.86 5.71 8.35
N PRO A 109 -9.13 6.56 9.36
CA PRO A 109 -8.13 7.54 9.82
C PRO A 109 -6.84 6.88 10.32
N LEU A 110 -6.98 5.78 11.08
CA LEU A 110 -5.84 5.01 11.58
C LEU A 110 -5.09 4.34 10.43
N PHE A 111 -5.81 3.76 9.47
CA PHE A 111 -5.22 3.18 8.27
C PHE A 111 -4.46 4.21 7.43
N ALA A 112 -5.02 5.41 7.23
CA ALA A 112 -4.38 6.47 6.47
C ALA A 112 -3.10 6.95 7.13
N ALA A 113 -3.11 7.15 8.46
CA ALA A 113 -1.91 7.49 9.23
C ALA A 113 -0.85 6.38 9.14
N TYR A 114 -1.27 5.12 9.33
CA TYR A 114 -0.39 3.96 9.18
C TYR A 114 0.24 3.89 7.77
N LEU A 115 -0.57 4.09 6.72
CA LEU A 115 -0.10 4.03 5.34
C LEU A 115 0.84 5.18 5.02
N ALA A 116 0.56 6.39 5.54
CA ALA A 116 1.43 7.55 5.39
C ALA A 116 2.83 7.26 5.97
N VAL A 117 2.90 6.76 7.21
CA VAL A 117 4.17 6.40 7.85
C VAL A 117 4.87 5.28 7.08
N TYR A 118 4.14 4.24 6.70
CA TYR A 118 4.68 3.14 5.92
C TYR A 118 5.26 3.58 4.58
N GLY A 119 4.55 4.44 3.85
CA GLY A 119 5.00 4.99 2.58
C GLY A 119 6.22 5.90 2.74
N LEU A 120 6.34 6.64 3.85
CA LEU A 120 7.55 7.42 4.14
C LEU A 120 8.79 6.54 4.37
N LEU A 121 8.59 5.38 5.00
CA LEU A 121 9.64 4.38 5.26
C LEU A 121 9.96 3.47 4.07
N LEU A 122 9.28 3.66 2.94
CA LEU A 122 9.42 2.86 1.72
C LEU A 122 10.88 2.83 1.21
N PRO A 123 11.60 3.97 1.08
CA PRO A 123 12.99 3.95 0.58
C PRO A 123 13.95 3.23 1.52
N ILE A 124 13.77 3.39 2.84
CA ILE A 124 14.57 2.72 3.87
C ILE A 124 14.41 1.20 3.74
N SER A 125 13.19 0.75 3.43
CA SER A 125 12.91 -0.68 3.24
C SER A 125 13.65 -1.29 2.03
N PHE A 126 13.92 -0.51 0.97
CA PHE A 126 14.73 -0.95 -0.17
C PHE A 126 16.22 -1.10 0.18
N LEU A 127 16.76 -0.20 0.99
CA LEU A 127 18.19 -0.15 1.32
C LEU A 127 18.62 -1.28 2.27
N PHE A 128 17.82 -1.61 3.28
CA PHE A 128 18.24 -2.49 4.40
C PHE A 128 17.70 -3.93 4.35
N GLY A 129 16.88 -4.29 3.36
CA GLY A 129 16.11 -5.54 3.36
C GLY A 129 16.76 -6.75 2.68
N ARG A 130 18.05 -7.07 2.84
CA ARG A 130 18.73 -8.12 2.04
C ARG A 130 18.27 -9.56 2.34
N LYS A 131 18.11 -9.93 3.61
CA LYS A 131 17.75 -11.29 4.02
C LYS A 131 16.24 -11.48 4.09
N ILE A 132 15.73 -12.53 3.43
CA ILE A 132 14.33 -12.94 3.47
C ILE A 132 14.24 -14.38 3.99
N ASP A 133 13.42 -14.60 5.01
CA ASP A 133 12.94 -15.94 5.36
C ASP A 133 11.51 -16.10 4.82
N TRP A 134 11.30 -17.10 3.97
CA TRP A 134 10.01 -17.41 3.39
C TRP A 134 9.71 -18.90 3.53
N LYS A 135 8.78 -19.24 4.44
CA LYS A 135 8.32 -20.61 4.69
C LYS A 135 9.50 -21.58 4.93
N GLY A 136 10.47 -21.16 5.74
CA GLY A 136 11.66 -21.95 6.07
C GLY A 136 12.79 -21.89 5.04
N ARG A 137 12.62 -21.12 3.95
CA ARG A 137 13.66 -20.89 2.94
C ARG A 137 14.30 -19.53 3.13
N LYS A 138 15.64 -19.48 3.17
CA LYS A 138 16.41 -18.25 3.33
C LYS A 138 16.94 -17.78 1.97
N PHE A 139 16.75 -16.51 1.66
CA PHE A 139 17.23 -15.83 0.44
C PHE A 139 18.00 -14.56 0.81
#